data_AF-A0A9W4NGS2-F1
#
_entry.id   AF-A0A9W4NGS2-F1
#
_cell.length_a   1.000
_cell.length_b   1.000
_cell.length_c   1.000
_cell.angle_alpha   90.00
_cell.angle_beta   90.00
_cell.angle_gamma   90.00
#
_symmetry.space_group_name_H-M   'P 1'
#
loop_
_entity.id
_entity.type
_entity.pdbx_description
1 polymer ?
#
loop_
_entity_poly.entity_id
_entity_poly.type
_entity_poly.pdbx_seq_one_letter_code
_entity_poly.pdbx_strand_id
1 'polypeptide(L)'
;MDGITQSKQDVETVEFVKPGPLQQLPLPRELAHLEGEGLVELERGLVRRLDSCLLPAVVILFLMNILDRNNIANAKIAGLPDTLGISNTQYNTCLMIFYVGYIITQIPSNLIITKVRPSLYIGFVTAAWGIVSMCQAFTRNFTGLLVCRLVLGLVEGPFLPGVFFLMSCWYKRSELPPRIALLYGANMLASAFGGLIAAGIVARMEGKLGRPAWEWLFIIEGSMTIAIALLVIPFIPDYPGTKRWWLQDDHQILADWRLQNENAGLVDDDPQSLVWGLKQAFLDPKLYMFVILQMALITAQSFNNFFPSIVGTLGYDDTITLLLTAPPYAFAFICSLIISFHAARKQERGYHIAIPLAFALLGNLLVRIISSGFLSQGHQRLTASV
;
A
#
# COMPACT_ATOMS: atom_id res chain seq x y z
N MET A 1 17.12 42.58 -40.01
CA MET A 1 16.57 42.56 -38.65
C MET A 1 15.05 42.37 -38.71
N ASP A 2 14.57 41.43 -39.55
CA ASP A 2 13.14 41.05 -39.67
C ASP A 2 13.08 39.72 -40.43
N GLY A 3 12.65 38.63 -39.78
CA GLY A 3 12.46 37.32 -40.42
C GLY A 3 12.90 36.12 -39.58
N ILE A 4 13.74 36.34 -38.56
CA ILE A 4 13.94 35.39 -37.44
C ILE A 4 12.63 35.24 -36.61
N THR A 5 11.63 36.06 -36.93
CA THR A 5 10.26 36.06 -36.40
C THR A 5 9.32 35.06 -37.10
N GLN A 6 9.75 34.29 -38.11
CA GLN A 6 8.92 33.23 -38.71
C GLN A 6 9.13 31.84 -38.10
N SER A 7 10.16 31.64 -37.26
CA SER A 7 10.46 30.34 -36.63
C SER A 7 9.85 30.17 -35.23
N LYS A 8 9.11 31.17 -34.73
CA LYS A 8 8.65 31.22 -33.33
C LYS A 8 7.14 31.30 -33.12
N GLN A 9 6.32 31.22 -34.18
CA GLN A 9 4.90 31.57 -34.06
C GLN A 9 3.85 30.51 -34.34
N ASP A 10 4.16 29.30 -34.81
CA ASP A 10 3.14 28.22 -34.91
C ASP A 10 3.65 26.87 -34.37
N VAL A 11 4.38 26.92 -33.25
CA VAL A 11 4.59 25.77 -32.34
C VAL A 11 3.39 25.64 -31.37
N GLU A 12 2.37 26.48 -31.50
CA GLU A 12 1.13 26.44 -30.71
C GLU A 12 0.01 25.72 -31.46
N THR A 13 0.17 24.42 -31.62
CA THR A 13 -0.95 23.46 -31.54
C THR A 13 -0.31 22.08 -31.56
N VAL A 14 0.12 21.62 -30.38
CA VAL A 14 0.00 20.18 -30.13
C VAL A 14 -1.50 19.95 -30.20
N GLU A 15 -2.01 19.63 -31.40
CA GLU A 15 -3.28 18.95 -31.49
C GLU A 15 -3.14 17.78 -30.52
N PHE A 16 -3.86 17.87 -29.41
CA PHE A 16 -4.19 16.68 -28.66
C PHE A 16 -4.79 15.76 -29.71
N VAL A 17 -4.00 14.81 -30.21
CA VAL A 17 -4.50 13.66 -30.93
C VAL A 17 -5.51 13.11 -29.95
N LYS A 18 -6.79 13.43 -30.18
CA LYS A 18 -7.88 12.81 -29.46
C LYS A 18 -7.58 11.33 -29.66
N PRO A 19 -7.41 10.55 -28.58
CA PRO A 19 -7.28 9.11 -28.77
C PRO A 19 -8.45 8.73 -29.68
N GLY A 20 -8.13 8.11 -30.82
CA GLY A 20 -9.16 7.69 -31.77
C GLY A 20 -10.26 6.96 -31.00
N PRO A 21 -11.53 7.04 -31.42
CA PRO A 21 -12.61 6.38 -30.70
C PRO A 21 -12.18 4.94 -30.44
N LEU A 22 -12.03 4.58 -29.15
CA LEU A 22 -11.65 3.23 -28.75
C LEU A 22 -12.53 2.29 -29.57
N GLN A 23 -11.93 1.39 -30.33
CA GLN A 23 -12.67 0.49 -31.21
C GLN A 23 -13.51 -0.40 -30.31
N GLN A 24 -14.76 -0.01 -30.08
CA GLN A 24 -15.66 -0.72 -29.19
C GLN A 24 -15.95 -2.07 -29.83
N LEU A 25 -15.54 -3.15 -29.17
CA LEU A 25 -15.86 -4.49 -29.62
C LEU A 25 -17.39 -4.66 -29.61
N PRO A 26 -17.96 -5.35 -30.60
CA PRO A 26 -19.38 -5.67 -30.57
C PRO A 26 -19.71 -6.45 -29.29
N LEU A 27 -20.91 -6.22 -28.74
CA LEU A 27 -21.36 -6.94 -27.55
C LEU A 27 -21.43 -8.45 -27.83
N PRO A 28 -21.14 -9.33 -26.85
CA PRO A 28 -21.27 -10.77 -27.02
C PRO A 28 -22.73 -11.15 -27.33
N ARG A 29 -22.91 -12.20 -28.14
CA ARG A 29 -24.25 -12.64 -28.58
C ARG A 29 -25.17 -13.00 -27.41
N GLU A 30 -24.63 -13.51 -26.31
CA GLU A 30 -25.44 -13.82 -25.12
C GLU A 30 -25.99 -12.56 -24.45
N LEU A 31 -25.31 -11.41 -24.54
CA LEU A 31 -25.72 -10.15 -23.93
C LEU A 31 -26.41 -9.19 -24.90
N ALA A 32 -26.48 -9.54 -26.19
CA ALA A 32 -27.06 -8.69 -27.24
C ALA A 32 -28.55 -8.36 -27.01
N HIS A 33 -29.23 -9.11 -26.13
CA HIS A 33 -30.63 -8.86 -25.75
C HIS A 33 -30.79 -7.75 -24.69
N LEU A 34 -29.70 -7.33 -24.04
CA LEU A 34 -29.66 -6.30 -22.99
C LEU A 34 -29.11 -5.01 -23.58
N GLU A 35 -29.89 -4.28 -24.38
CA GLU A 35 -29.47 -2.97 -24.90
C GLU A 35 -29.85 -1.81 -23.96
N GLY A 36 -28.99 -0.79 -23.89
CA GLY A 36 -29.26 0.46 -23.16
C GLY A 36 -29.29 0.31 -21.64
N GLU A 37 -30.47 0.39 -21.04
CA GLU A 37 -30.65 0.41 -19.58
C GLU A 37 -30.31 -0.92 -18.91
N GLY A 38 -30.67 -2.05 -19.56
CA GLY A 38 -30.40 -3.39 -19.02
C GLY A 38 -28.89 -3.69 -18.91
N LEU A 39 -28.10 -3.21 -19.87
CA LEU A 39 -26.65 -3.32 -19.81
C LEU A 39 -26.09 -2.52 -18.64
N VAL A 40 -26.53 -1.26 -18.45
CA VAL A 40 -26.07 -0.39 -17.36
C VAL A 40 -26.44 -0.99 -15.99
N GLU A 41 -27.58 -1.66 -15.87
CA GLU A 41 -27.96 -2.34 -14.63
C GLU A 41 -27.08 -3.56 -14.36
N LEU A 42 -26.81 -4.39 -15.37
CA LEU A 42 -25.88 -5.52 -15.29
C LEU A 42 -24.46 -5.05 -14.96
N GLU A 43 -24.02 -3.94 -15.56
CA GLU A 43 -22.75 -3.27 -15.30
C GLU A 43 -22.61 -2.88 -13.82
N ARG A 44 -23.65 -2.28 -13.24
CA ARG A 44 -23.69 -1.90 -11.82
C ARG A 44 -23.76 -3.12 -10.92
N GLY A 45 -24.50 -4.15 -11.33
CA GLY A 45 -24.60 -5.44 -10.63
C GLY A 45 -23.25 -6.11 -10.48
N LEU A 46 -22.49 -6.22 -11.58
CA LEU A 46 -21.13 -6.75 -11.60
C LEU A 46 -20.23 -5.98 -10.63
N VAL A 47 -20.19 -4.66 -10.76
CA VAL A 47 -19.32 -3.81 -9.92
C VAL A 47 -19.67 -3.94 -8.44
N ARG A 48 -20.95 -3.96 -8.07
CA ARG A 48 -21.39 -4.17 -6.67
C ARG A 48 -20.94 -5.54 -6.14
N ARG A 49 -20.98 -6.58 -6.96
CA ARG A 49 -20.51 -7.92 -6.58
C ARG A 49 -19.00 -7.92 -6.35
N LEU A 50 -18.23 -7.32 -7.25
CA LEU A 50 -16.78 -7.15 -7.09
C LEU A 50 -16.46 -6.38 -5.80
N ASP A 51 -17.16 -5.27 -5.56
CA ASP A 51 -16.96 -4.42 -4.37
C ASP A 51 -17.39 -5.11 -3.06
N SER A 52 -18.25 -6.13 -3.13
CA SER A 52 -18.69 -6.87 -1.95
C SER A 52 -17.85 -8.13 -1.66
N CYS A 53 -17.08 -8.62 -2.65
CA CYS A 53 -16.30 -9.86 -2.52
C CYS A 53 -14.80 -9.63 -2.67
N LEU A 54 -14.36 -9.08 -3.80
CA LEU A 54 -12.95 -8.85 -4.12
C LEU A 54 -12.36 -7.69 -3.31
N LEU A 55 -13.06 -6.56 -3.25
CA LEU A 55 -12.53 -5.36 -2.60
C LEU A 55 -12.30 -5.56 -1.07
N PRO A 56 -13.23 -6.13 -0.29
CA PRO A 56 -13.03 -6.35 1.14
C PRO A 56 -11.91 -7.36 1.40
N ALA A 57 -11.83 -8.42 0.58
CA ALA A 57 -10.75 -9.40 0.62
C ALA A 57 -9.37 -8.73 0.49
N VAL A 58 -9.19 -7.92 -0.55
CA VAL A 58 -7.94 -7.20 -0.81
C VAL A 58 -7.63 -6.17 0.28
N VAL A 59 -8.65 -5.44 0.74
CA VAL A 59 -8.51 -4.44 1.82
C VAL A 59 -8.05 -5.10 3.12
N ILE A 60 -8.64 -6.24 3.50
CA ILE A 60 -8.25 -6.99 4.70
C ILE A 60 -6.81 -7.50 4.57
N LEU A 61 -6.43 -8.03 3.40
CA LEU A 61 -5.05 -8.50 3.17
C LEU A 61 -4.04 -7.34 3.25
N PHE A 62 -4.37 -6.17 2.71
CA PHE A 62 -3.52 -4.99 2.83
C PHE A 62 -3.49 -4.44 4.26
N LEU A 63 -4.59 -4.56 5.02
CA LEU A 63 -4.61 -4.25 6.45
C LEU A 63 -3.63 -5.15 7.22
N MET A 64 -3.65 -6.47 6.96
CA MET A 64 -2.68 -7.42 7.54
C MET A 64 -1.25 -7.09 7.12
N ASN A 65 -1.03 -6.77 5.85
CA ASN A 65 0.27 -6.38 5.33
C ASN A 65 0.89 -5.19 6.09
N ILE A 66 0.09 -4.14 6.35
CA ILE A 66 0.56 -2.97 7.08
C ILE A 66 0.73 -3.25 8.57
N LEU A 67 -0.12 -4.08 9.18
CA LEU A 67 0.05 -4.54 10.57
C LEU A 67 1.41 -5.23 10.74
N ASP A 68 1.67 -6.28 9.96
CA ASP A 68 2.91 -7.06 10.02
C ASP A 68 4.16 -6.18 9.80
N ARG A 69 4.07 -5.20 8.88
CA ARG A 69 5.15 -4.27 8.58
C ARG A 69 5.45 -3.33 9.75
N ASN A 70 4.40 -2.74 10.33
CA ASN A 70 4.52 -1.77 11.43
C ASN A 70 4.78 -2.43 12.78
N ASN A 71 4.57 -3.75 12.89
CA ASN A 71 4.74 -4.53 14.11
C ASN A 71 6.11 -4.28 14.79
N ILE A 72 7.21 -4.17 14.04
CA ILE A 72 8.54 -3.89 14.63
C ILE A 72 8.64 -2.55 15.36
N ALA A 73 7.90 -1.53 14.92
CA ALA A 73 7.89 -0.24 15.59
C ALA A 73 7.18 -0.34 16.94
N ASN A 74 6.15 -1.17 17.04
CA ASN A 74 5.47 -1.49 18.30
C ASN A 74 6.34 -2.40 19.19
N ALA A 75 6.98 -3.42 18.59
CA ALA A 75 7.91 -4.32 19.28
C ALA A 75 9.12 -3.57 19.87
N LYS A 76 9.54 -2.47 19.24
CA LYS A 76 10.58 -1.58 19.77
C LYS A 76 10.20 -0.99 21.13
N ILE A 77 8.93 -0.62 21.33
CA ILE A 77 8.41 -0.15 22.62
C ILE A 77 8.28 -1.30 23.60
N ALA A 78 7.86 -2.47 23.13
CA ALA A 78 7.73 -3.68 23.94
C ALA A 78 9.07 -4.36 24.34
N GLY A 79 10.21 -3.65 24.30
CA GLY A 79 11.50 -4.13 24.81
C GLY A 79 12.32 -5.03 23.86
N LEU A 80 12.03 -5.05 22.55
CA LEU A 80 12.80 -5.82 21.57
C LEU A 80 14.31 -5.46 21.55
N PRO A 81 14.72 -4.17 21.49
CA PRO A 81 16.14 -3.81 21.42
C PRO A 81 16.90 -4.22 22.68
N ASP A 82 16.25 -4.12 23.84
CA ASP A 82 16.85 -4.45 25.14
C ASP A 82 17.04 -5.96 25.30
N THR A 83 16.06 -6.75 24.85
CA THR A 83 16.11 -8.23 24.89
C THR A 83 17.23 -8.78 23.98
N LEU A 84 17.42 -8.18 22.81
CA LEU A 84 18.38 -8.66 21.80
C LEU A 84 19.75 -7.94 21.87
N GLY A 85 19.89 -6.91 22.71
CA GLY A 85 21.10 -6.08 22.79
C GLY A 85 21.40 -5.32 21.50
N ILE A 86 20.37 -4.84 20.80
CA ILE A 86 20.50 -4.22 19.47
C ILE A 86 20.67 -2.70 19.61
N SER A 87 21.67 -2.13 18.95
CA SER A 87 21.84 -0.67 18.90
C SER A 87 20.81 0.00 17.98
N ASN A 88 20.54 1.30 18.19
CA ASN A 88 19.64 2.05 17.30
C ASN A 88 20.05 1.99 15.83
N THR A 89 21.36 1.96 15.54
CA THR A 89 21.89 1.82 14.17
C THR A 89 21.52 0.47 13.59
N GLN A 90 21.72 -0.61 14.34
CA GLN A 90 21.36 -1.97 13.92
C GLN A 90 19.85 -2.12 13.73
N TYR A 91 19.03 -1.55 14.61
CA TYR A 91 17.58 -1.52 14.44
C TYR A 91 17.17 -0.84 13.11
N ASN A 92 17.77 0.31 12.80
CA ASN A 92 17.53 0.99 11.53
C ASN A 92 18.00 0.16 10.32
N THR A 93 19.12 -0.57 10.45
CA THR A 93 19.55 -1.52 9.42
C THR A 93 18.51 -2.62 9.17
N CYS A 94 17.88 -3.16 10.22
CA CYS A 94 16.78 -4.12 10.09
C CYS A 94 15.55 -3.54 9.38
N LEU A 95 15.25 -2.26 9.57
CA LEU A 95 14.19 -1.58 8.82
C LEU A 95 14.55 -1.42 7.34
N MET A 96 15.80 -1.06 7.03
CA MET A 96 16.24 -0.82 5.66
C MET A 96 16.37 -2.10 4.84
N ILE A 97 16.89 -3.19 5.42
CA ILE A 97 17.14 -4.44 4.68
C ILE A 97 15.84 -5.08 4.16
N PHE A 98 14.73 -4.87 4.86
CA PHE A 98 13.40 -5.28 4.42
C PHE A 98 13.06 -4.70 3.04
N TYR A 99 13.29 -3.40 2.84
CA TYR A 99 13.01 -2.74 1.57
C TYR A 99 13.93 -3.22 0.43
N VAL A 100 15.16 -3.66 0.74
CA VAL A 100 16.06 -4.26 -0.25
C VAL A 100 15.44 -5.55 -0.81
N GLY A 101 15.00 -6.46 0.06
CA GLY A 101 14.31 -7.69 -0.37
C GLY A 101 13.01 -7.40 -1.13
N TYR A 102 12.27 -6.39 -0.67
CA TYR A 102 11.02 -5.96 -1.28
C TYR A 102 11.21 -5.49 -2.73
N ILE A 103 12.21 -4.65 -3.00
CA ILE A 103 12.48 -4.12 -4.35
C ILE A 103 12.92 -5.23 -5.32
N ILE A 104 13.77 -6.17 -4.86
CA ILE A 104 14.28 -7.26 -5.70
C ILE A 104 13.15 -8.11 -6.28
N THR A 105 12.10 -8.34 -5.50
CA THR A 105 11.01 -9.27 -5.86
C THR A 105 9.83 -8.60 -6.54
N GLN A 106 9.67 -7.28 -6.40
CA GLN A 106 8.60 -6.54 -7.06
C GLN A 106 8.62 -6.66 -8.59
N ILE A 107 9.78 -6.46 -9.23
CA ILE A 107 9.87 -6.51 -10.69
C ILE A 107 9.62 -7.94 -11.20
N PRO A 108 10.34 -8.99 -10.71
CA PRO A 108 10.09 -10.36 -11.16
C PRO A 108 8.68 -10.85 -10.88
N SER A 109 8.12 -10.53 -9.71
CA SER A 109 6.75 -10.90 -9.35
C SER A 109 5.72 -10.37 -10.33
N ASN A 110 5.87 -9.11 -10.77
CA ASN A 110 4.92 -8.51 -11.69
C ASN A 110 4.94 -9.22 -13.06
N LEU A 111 6.05 -9.89 -13.41
CA LEU A 111 6.13 -10.74 -14.60
C LEU A 111 5.47 -12.09 -14.36
N ILE A 112 5.68 -12.68 -13.18
CA ILE A 112 5.15 -14.00 -12.82
C ILE A 112 3.63 -13.95 -12.73
N ILE A 113 3.05 -12.88 -12.15
CA ILE A 113 1.60 -12.82 -11.93
C ILE A 113 0.79 -12.96 -13.22
N THR A 114 1.32 -12.48 -14.36
CA THR A 114 0.70 -12.63 -15.69
C THR A 114 0.55 -14.07 -16.16
N LYS A 115 1.29 -15.02 -15.55
CA LYS A 115 1.35 -16.44 -15.96
C LYS A 115 0.75 -17.39 -14.93
N VAL A 116 0.43 -16.92 -13.72
CA VAL A 116 -0.06 -17.76 -12.62
C VAL A 116 -1.46 -17.36 -12.21
N ARG A 117 -2.16 -18.24 -11.49
CA ARG A 117 -3.49 -17.95 -10.94
C ARG A 117 -3.38 -16.92 -9.82
N PRO A 118 -3.92 -15.70 -9.96
CA PRO A 118 -3.75 -14.64 -8.96
C PRO A 118 -4.29 -15.02 -7.57
N SER A 119 -5.38 -15.79 -7.49
CA SER A 119 -5.98 -16.17 -6.21
C SER A 119 -5.04 -17.03 -5.36
N LEU A 120 -4.43 -18.05 -5.96
CA LEU A 120 -3.48 -18.93 -5.29
C LEU A 120 -2.16 -18.21 -5.04
N TYR A 121 -1.72 -17.38 -5.97
CA TYR A 121 -0.47 -16.63 -5.83
C TYR A 121 -0.54 -15.64 -4.66
N ILE A 122 -1.56 -14.78 -4.62
CA ILE A 122 -1.76 -13.81 -3.55
C ILE A 122 -1.99 -14.52 -2.22
N GLY A 123 -2.80 -15.58 -2.19
CA GLY A 123 -3.05 -16.36 -0.96
C GLY A 123 -1.79 -17.04 -0.42
N PHE A 124 -1.00 -17.68 -1.28
CA PHE A 124 0.24 -18.35 -0.90
C PHE A 124 1.30 -17.35 -0.41
N VAL A 125 1.46 -16.24 -1.12
CA VAL A 125 2.36 -15.16 -0.70
C VAL A 125 1.94 -14.60 0.67
N THR A 126 0.64 -14.38 0.88
CA THR A 126 0.07 -13.98 2.18
C THR A 126 0.40 -14.95 3.30
N ALA A 127 0.16 -16.24 3.08
CA ALA A 127 0.47 -17.27 4.07
C ALA A 127 1.98 -17.37 4.35
N ALA A 128 2.80 -17.33 3.30
CA ALA A 128 4.25 -17.41 3.42
C ALA A 128 4.82 -16.21 4.18
N TRP A 129 4.37 -14.98 3.91
CA TRP A 129 4.85 -13.83 4.68
C TRP A 129 4.38 -13.90 6.14
N GLY A 130 3.16 -14.38 6.40
CA GLY A 130 2.65 -14.54 7.76
C GLY A 130 3.49 -15.52 8.57
N ILE A 131 3.94 -16.61 7.95
CA ILE A 131 4.88 -17.57 8.57
C ILE A 131 6.21 -16.89 8.90
N VAL A 132 6.79 -16.16 7.95
CA VAL A 132 8.05 -15.44 8.17
C VAL A 132 7.89 -14.34 9.22
N SER A 133 6.72 -13.69 9.28
CA SER A 133 6.38 -12.69 10.29
C SER A 133 6.45 -13.30 11.69
N MET A 134 5.82 -14.47 11.90
CA MET A 134 5.91 -15.22 13.15
C MET A 134 7.34 -15.68 13.48
N CYS A 135 8.14 -16.05 12.47
CA CYS A 135 9.53 -16.47 12.70
C CYS A 135 10.38 -15.40 13.39
N GLN A 136 10.03 -14.11 13.25
CA GLN A 136 10.71 -13.01 13.94
C GLN A 136 10.65 -13.13 15.47
N ALA A 137 9.56 -13.67 16.01
CA ALA A 137 9.38 -13.93 17.44
C ALA A 137 10.43 -14.90 18.02
N PHE A 138 11.04 -15.73 17.18
CA PHE A 138 12.01 -16.75 17.61
C PHE A 138 13.45 -16.29 17.43
N THR A 139 13.67 -15.05 16.99
CA THR A 139 15.01 -14.50 16.79
C THR A 139 15.65 -14.14 18.12
N ARG A 140 16.92 -14.51 18.29
CA ARG A 140 17.68 -14.30 19.54
C ARG A 140 18.88 -13.38 19.39
N ASN A 141 19.20 -12.98 18.15
CA ASN A 141 20.32 -12.10 17.85
C ASN A 141 19.97 -11.15 16.70
N PHE A 142 20.79 -10.10 16.54
CA PHE A 142 20.68 -9.13 15.45
C PHE A 142 20.66 -9.79 14.07
N THR A 143 21.55 -10.76 13.83
CA THR A 143 21.65 -11.44 12.53
C THR A 143 20.39 -12.22 12.17
N GLY A 144 19.77 -12.90 13.14
CA GLY A 144 18.52 -13.62 12.95
C GLY A 144 17.38 -12.68 12.59
N LEU A 145 17.26 -11.55 13.30
CA LEU A 145 16.27 -10.52 12.97
C LEU A 145 16.52 -9.93 11.58
N LEU A 146 17.78 -9.64 11.23
CA LEU A 146 18.18 -9.11 9.93
C LEU A 146 17.82 -10.06 8.77
N VAL A 147 18.12 -11.36 8.92
CA VAL A 147 17.80 -12.38 7.90
C VAL A 147 16.29 -12.57 7.78
N CYS A 148 15.57 -12.68 8.90
CA CYS A 148 14.09 -12.76 8.87
C CYS A 148 13.49 -11.54 8.16
N ARG A 149 14.03 -10.33 8.39
CA ARG A 149 13.59 -9.10 7.74
C ARG A 149 13.84 -9.08 6.24
N LEU A 150 14.99 -9.55 5.79
CA LEU A 150 15.30 -9.68 4.36
C LEU A 150 14.34 -10.67 3.69
N VAL A 151 14.14 -11.85 4.30
CA VAL A 151 13.22 -12.87 3.78
C VAL A 151 11.79 -12.37 3.78
N LEU A 152 11.36 -11.66 4.81
CA LEU A 152 10.03 -11.04 4.85
C LEU A 152 9.84 -10.09 3.67
N GLY A 153 10.81 -9.22 3.40
CA GLY A 153 10.79 -8.33 2.25
C GLY A 153 10.69 -9.07 0.91
N LEU A 154 11.47 -10.15 0.74
CA LEU A 154 11.44 -10.98 -0.47
C LEU A 154 10.06 -11.63 -0.68
N VAL A 155 9.43 -12.11 0.39
CA VAL A 155 8.13 -12.79 0.29
C VAL A 155 7.00 -11.79 0.13
N GLU A 156 7.07 -10.61 0.76
CA GLU A 156 6.01 -9.61 0.77
C GLU A 156 5.97 -8.73 -0.50
N GLY A 157 7.13 -8.49 -1.14
CA GLY A 157 7.28 -7.69 -2.36
C GLY A 157 6.24 -7.91 -3.46
N PRO A 158 5.91 -9.17 -3.81
CA PRO A 158 4.88 -9.52 -4.79
C PRO A 158 3.46 -8.98 -4.55
N PHE A 159 3.08 -8.73 -3.31
CA PHE A 159 1.68 -8.56 -2.92
C PHE A 159 1.02 -7.33 -3.56
N LEU A 160 1.58 -6.14 -3.34
CA LEU A 160 0.99 -4.88 -3.79
C LEU A 160 0.87 -4.75 -5.32
N PRO A 161 1.93 -5.01 -6.12
CA PRO A 161 1.79 -4.99 -7.58
C PRO A 161 0.80 -6.05 -8.05
N GLY A 162 0.78 -7.22 -7.40
CA GLY A 162 -0.14 -8.29 -7.75
C GLY A 162 -1.60 -7.93 -7.53
N VAL A 163 -1.90 -7.25 -6.42
CA VAL A 163 -3.22 -6.71 -6.12
C VAL A 163 -3.64 -5.64 -7.13
N PHE A 164 -2.77 -4.70 -7.47
CA PHE A 164 -3.10 -3.68 -8.47
C PHE A 164 -3.35 -4.27 -9.85
N PHE A 165 -2.52 -5.23 -10.26
CA PHE A 165 -2.71 -5.97 -11.49
C PHE A 165 -4.05 -6.71 -11.49
N LEU A 166 -4.38 -7.46 -10.43
CA LEU A 166 -5.66 -8.14 -10.33
C LEU A 166 -6.85 -7.17 -10.41
N MET A 167 -6.80 -6.06 -9.69
CA MET A 167 -7.86 -5.05 -9.76
C MET A 167 -8.01 -4.47 -11.18
N SER A 168 -6.90 -4.27 -11.90
CA SER A 168 -6.93 -3.79 -13.28
C SER A 168 -7.56 -4.78 -14.27
N CYS A 169 -7.58 -6.09 -13.95
CA CYS A 169 -8.26 -7.08 -14.78
C CYS A 169 -9.79 -7.09 -14.59
N TRP A 170 -10.30 -6.59 -13.47
CA TRP A 170 -11.72 -6.70 -13.09
C TRP A 170 -12.46 -5.36 -13.10
N TYR A 171 -11.76 -4.26 -12.84
CA TYR A 171 -12.34 -2.91 -12.77
C TYR A 171 -11.92 -2.05 -13.94
N LYS A 172 -12.83 -1.18 -14.38
CA LYS A 172 -12.53 -0.17 -15.41
C LYS A 172 -11.52 0.87 -14.91
N ARG A 173 -10.81 1.53 -15.82
CA ARG A 173 -9.87 2.63 -15.47
C ARG A 173 -10.51 3.77 -14.67
N SER A 174 -11.78 4.06 -14.93
CA SER A 174 -12.56 5.07 -14.20
C SER A 174 -13.01 4.60 -12.80
N GLU A 175 -13.07 3.28 -12.59
CA GLU A 175 -13.51 2.64 -11.37
C GLU A 175 -12.36 2.42 -10.37
N LEU A 176 -11.12 2.28 -10.84
CA LEU A 176 -9.96 1.99 -9.99
C LEU A 176 -9.63 3.07 -8.93
N PRO A 177 -9.59 4.39 -9.24
CA PRO A 177 -9.10 5.40 -8.29
C PRO A 177 -9.80 5.42 -6.91
N PRO A 178 -11.15 5.39 -6.79
CA PRO A 178 -11.79 5.37 -5.47
C PRO A 178 -11.52 4.08 -4.69
N ARG A 179 -11.30 2.95 -5.37
CA ARG A 179 -11.00 1.65 -4.74
C ARG A 179 -9.58 1.59 -4.22
N ILE A 180 -8.64 2.15 -4.99
CA ILE A 180 -7.26 2.37 -4.55
C ILE A 180 -7.23 3.31 -3.33
N ALA A 181 -8.04 4.38 -3.32
CA ALA A 181 -8.13 5.25 -2.16
C ALA A 181 -8.63 4.51 -0.91
N LEU A 182 -9.63 3.63 -1.04
CA LEU A 182 -10.08 2.77 0.07
C LEU A 182 -8.96 1.83 0.55
N LEU A 183 -8.22 1.22 -0.39
CA LEU A 183 -7.09 0.37 -0.07
C LEU A 183 -6.03 1.12 0.75
N TYR A 184 -5.60 2.29 0.30
CA TYR A 184 -4.67 3.14 1.06
C TYR A 184 -5.26 3.65 2.38
N GLY A 185 -6.57 3.84 2.48
CA GLY A 185 -7.24 4.14 3.75
C GLY A 185 -7.03 3.04 4.80
N ALA A 186 -6.96 1.78 4.39
CA ALA A 186 -6.69 0.66 5.28
C ALA A 186 -5.30 0.71 5.92
N ASN A 187 -4.32 1.41 5.32
CA ASN A 187 -3.00 1.64 5.94
C ASN A 187 -3.11 2.43 7.25
N MET A 188 -3.95 3.47 7.28
CA MET A 188 -4.17 4.26 8.50
C MET A 188 -4.95 3.46 9.54
N LEU A 189 -5.93 2.69 9.10
CA LEU A 189 -6.72 1.83 9.97
C LEU A 189 -5.86 0.72 10.61
N ALA A 190 -5.00 0.07 9.82
CA ALA A 190 -4.02 -0.91 10.28
C ALA A 190 -3.07 -0.31 11.32
N SER A 191 -2.59 0.92 11.09
CA SER A 191 -1.68 1.59 12.02
C SER A 191 -2.38 1.92 13.35
N ALA A 192 -3.64 2.34 13.33
CA ALA A 192 -4.44 2.55 14.54
C ALA A 192 -4.68 1.24 15.30
N PHE A 193 -5.14 0.19 14.62
CA PHE A 193 -5.38 -1.10 15.26
C PHE A 193 -4.10 -1.79 15.74
N GLY A 194 -2.98 -1.62 15.03
CA GLY A 194 -1.69 -2.19 15.43
C GLY A 194 -1.21 -1.66 16.78
N GLY A 195 -1.35 -0.36 17.02
CA GLY A 195 -1.06 0.23 18.34
C GLY A 195 -1.97 -0.33 19.44
N LEU A 196 -3.27 -0.49 19.16
CA LEU A 196 -4.23 -1.06 20.12
C LEU A 196 -3.96 -2.53 20.44
N ILE A 197 -3.68 -3.34 19.41
CA ILE A 197 -3.33 -4.76 19.54
C ILE A 197 -2.04 -4.88 20.35
N ALA A 198 -1.03 -4.08 20.02
CA ALA A 198 0.23 -4.05 20.74
C ALA A 198 0.05 -3.66 22.21
N ALA A 199 -0.72 -2.62 22.52
CA ALA A 199 -1.02 -2.22 23.89
C ALA A 199 -1.69 -3.37 24.67
N GLY A 200 -2.66 -4.05 24.07
CA GLY A 200 -3.35 -5.19 24.69
C GLY A 200 -2.43 -6.38 24.96
N ILE A 201 -1.46 -6.63 24.08
CA ILE A 201 -0.47 -7.71 24.23
C ILE A 201 0.55 -7.35 25.30
N VAL A 202 1.14 -6.15 25.25
CA VAL A 202 2.10 -5.68 26.25
C VAL A 202 1.51 -5.72 27.65
N ALA A 203 0.26 -5.27 27.82
CA ALA A 203 -0.41 -5.26 29.12
C ALA A 203 -0.68 -6.64 29.74
N ARG A 204 -0.74 -7.71 28.93
CA ARG A 204 -1.27 -9.02 29.39
C ARG A 204 -0.36 -10.22 29.11
N MET A 205 0.67 -10.05 28.29
CA MET A 205 1.49 -11.16 27.78
C MET A 205 2.95 -11.07 28.21
N GLU A 206 3.34 -10.00 28.91
CA GLU A 206 4.69 -9.88 29.48
C GLU A 206 4.99 -11.05 30.43
N GLY A 207 6.12 -11.73 30.22
CA GLY A 207 6.55 -12.89 31.01
C GLY A 207 5.70 -14.17 30.85
N LYS A 208 4.63 -14.18 30.04
CA LYS A 208 3.83 -15.39 29.84
C LYS A 208 4.61 -16.47 29.10
N LEU A 209 4.60 -17.68 29.66
CA LEU A 209 5.41 -18.81 29.19
C LEU A 209 6.92 -18.50 29.12
N GLY A 210 7.40 -17.56 29.95
CA GLY A 210 8.81 -17.16 29.99
C GLY A 210 9.26 -16.37 28.75
N ARG A 211 8.31 -15.76 28.01
CA ARG A 211 8.59 -14.98 26.80
C ARG A 211 8.22 -13.51 27.02
N PRO A 212 9.01 -12.56 26.47
CA PRO A 212 8.69 -11.14 26.52
C PRO A 212 7.50 -10.82 25.60
N ALA A 213 6.78 -9.73 25.86
CA ALA A 213 5.55 -9.40 25.14
C ALA A 213 5.76 -9.17 23.63
N TRP A 214 6.93 -8.68 23.22
CA TRP A 214 7.23 -8.47 21.79
C TRP A 214 7.24 -9.78 20.98
N GLU A 215 7.61 -10.92 21.58
CA GLU A 215 7.54 -12.22 20.90
C GLU A 215 6.08 -12.59 20.60
N TRP A 216 5.19 -12.34 21.57
CA TRP A 216 3.76 -12.58 21.43
C TRP A 216 3.11 -11.69 20.36
N LEU A 217 3.63 -10.47 20.19
CA LEU A 217 3.16 -9.55 19.16
C LEU A 217 3.32 -10.13 17.76
N PHE A 218 4.51 -10.67 17.43
CA PHE A 218 4.76 -11.32 16.14
C PHE A 218 4.00 -12.64 15.97
N ILE A 219 3.85 -13.43 17.05
CA ILE A 219 3.11 -14.71 16.98
C ILE A 219 1.62 -14.48 16.73
N ILE A 220 1.00 -13.57 17.47
CA ILE A 220 -0.45 -13.30 17.39
C ILE A 220 -0.79 -12.66 16.04
N GLU A 221 -0.06 -11.62 15.64
CA GLU A 221 -0.33 -10.94 14.37
C GLU A 221 -0.04 -11.86 13.17
N GLY A 222 1.11 -12.55 13.14
CA GLY A 222 1.45 -13.45 12.04
C GLY A 222 0.49 -14.65 11.91
N SER A 223 0.01 -15.22 13.03
CA SER A 223 -0.99 -16.30 13.00
C SER A 223 -2.36 -15.80 12.51
N MET A 224 -2.75 -14.59 12.90
CA MET A 224 -3.96 -13.94 12.37
C MET A 224 -3.85 -13.74 10.86
N THR A 225 -2.70 -13.28 10.37
CA THR A 225 -2.46 -13.10 8.93
C THR A 225 -2.58 -14.42 8.16
N ILE A 226 -2.03 -15.52 8.66
CA ILE A 226 -2.15 -16.84 8.01
C ILE A 226 -3.61 -17.31 7.98
N ALA A 227 -4.34 -17.18 9.09
CA ALA A 227 -5.74 -17.56 9.15
C ALA A 227 -6.57 -16.78 8.12
N ILE A 228 -6.37 -15.46 8.06
CA ILE A 228 -7.05 -14.59 7.09
C ILE A 228 -6.64 -14.93 5.66
N ALA A 229 -5.35 -15.21 5.40
CA ALA A 229 -4.86 -15.64 4.09
C ALA A 229 -5.67 -16.81 3.55
N LEU A 230 -5.86 -17.84 4.37
CA LEU A 230 -6.58 -19.05 4.00
C LEU A 230 -8.09 -18.79 3.81
N LEU A 231 -8.69 -17.94 4.64
CA LEU A 231 -10.11 -17.59 4.56
C LEU A 231 -10.45 -16.72 3.33
N VAL A 232 -9.50 -15.92 2.86
CA VAL A 232 -9.72 -14.95 1.77
C VAL A 232 -9.54 -15.58 0.38
N ILE A 233 -8.77 -16.68 0.24
CA ILE A 233 -8.54 -17.38 -1.04
C ILE A 233 -9.83 -17.61 -1.87
N PRO A 234 -10.96 -18.09 -1.30
CA PRO A 234 -12.19 -18.33 -2.06
C PRO A 234 -12.87 -17.06 -2.61
N PHE A 235 -12.56 -15.89 -2.04
CA PHE A 235 -13.14 -14.60 -2.42
C PHE A 235 -12.34 -13.89 -3.52
N ILE A 236 -11.05 -14.20 -3.65
CA ILE A 236 -10.20 -13.61 -4.69
C ILE A 236 -10.52 -14.29 -6.04
N PRO A 237 -11.06 -13.56 -7.03
CA PRO A 237 -11.23 -14.09 -8.37
C PRO A 237 -9.88 -14.32 -9.06
N ASP A 238 -9.82 -15.32 -9.94
CA ASP A 238 -8.71 -15.46 -10.89
C ASP A 238 -8.93 -14.50 -12.06
N TYR A 239 -8.38 -14.77 -13.24
CA TYR A 239 -8.69 -13.98 -14.43
C TYR A 239 -10.18 -14.08 -14.80
N PRO A 240 -10.76 -13.06 -15.47
CA PRO A 240 -12.15 -13.05 -15.91
C PRO A 240 -12.59 -14.27 -16.73
N GLY A 241 -11.67 -15.08 -17.27
CA GLY A 241 -12.01 -16.36 -17.90
C GLY A 241 -12.30 -17.54 -16.95
N THR A 242 -12.13 -17.38 -15.64
CA THR A 242 -12.38 -18.44 -14.64
C THR A 242 -13.61 -18.12 -13.80
N LYS A 243 -14.66 -18.94 -13.91
CA LYS A 243 -15.93 -18.76 -13.17
C LYS A 243 -15.73 -18.90 -11.67
N ARG A 244 -16.29 -17.96 -10.90
CA ARG A 244 -16.36 -18.03 -9.43
C ARG A 244 -17.79 -18.31 -8.97
N TRP A 245 -17.90 -18.96 -7.81
CA TRP A 245 -19.18 -19.38 -7.21
C TRP A 245 -20.13 -18.22 -6.87
N TRP A 246 -19.59 -17.02 -6.63
CA TRP A 246 -20.35 -15.82 -6.29
C TRP A 246 -20.70 -14.93 -7.49
N LEU A 247 -20.23 -15.27 -8.70
CA LEU A 247 -20.48 -14.53 -9.93
C LEU A 247 -21.51 -15.26 -10.81
N GLN A 248 -22.48 -14.51 -11.33
CA GLN A 248 -23.48 -15.02 -12.28
C GLN A 248 -22.86 -15.11 -13.69
N ASP A 249 -23.44 -15.94 -14.56
CA ASP A 249 -22.91 -16.17 -15.91
C ASP A 249 -22.90 -14.90 -16.76
N ASP A 250 -23.98 -14.11 -16.74
CA ASP A 250 -24.05 -12.83 -17.48
C ASP A 250 -22.99 -11.82 -17.00
N HIS A 251 -22.72 -11.80 -15.69
CA HIS A 251 -21.68 -10.95 -15.10
C HIS A 251 -20.26 -11.40 -15.51
N GLN A 252 -20.05 -12.70 -15.67
CA GLN A 252 -18.77 -13.27 -16.13
C GLN A 252 -18.51 -12.87 -17.59
N ILE A 253 -19.49 -13.09 -18.47
CA ILE A 253 -19.42 -12.75 -19.90
C ILE A 253 -19.16 -11.25 -20.06
N LEU A 254 -19.84 -10.41 -19.26
CA LEU A 254 -19.63 -8.98 -19.26
C LEU A 254 -18.23 -8.58 -18.79
N ALA A 255 -17.67 -9.25 -17.76
CA ALA A 255 -16.32 -8.98 -17.27
C ALA A 255 -15.25 -9.33 -18.30
N ASP A 256 -15.38 -10.47 -18.97
CA ASP A 256 -14.51 -10.88 -20.08
C ASP A 256 -14.56 -9.88 -21.24
N TRP A 257 -15.77 -9.49 -21.65
CA TRP A 257 -15.94 -8.49 -22.70
C TRP A 257 -15.35 -7.14 -22.32
N ARG A 258 -15.54 -6.67 -21.07
CA ARG A 258 -14.96 -5.41 -20.59
C ARG A 258 -13.44 -5.40 -20.66
N LEU A 259 -12.79 -6.47 -20.20
CA LEU A 259 -11.34 -6.57 -20.23
C LEU A 259 -10.83 -6.54 -21.68
N GLN A 260 -11.47 -7.28 -22.57
CA GLN A 260 -11.12 -7.27 -23.99
C GLN A 260 -11.38 -5.91 -24.63
N ASN A 261 -12.49 -5.24 -24.28
CA ASN A 261 -12.90 -3.96 -24.85
C ASN A 261 -12.05 -2.78 -24.34
N GLU A 262 -11.58 -2.81 -23.09
CA GLU A 262 -10.60 -1.81 -22.61
C GLU A 262 -9.21 -2.02 -23.24
N ASN A 263 -8.90 -3.24 -23.65
CA ASN A 263 -7.70 -3.55 -24.43
C ASN A 263 -7.91 -3.35 -25.94
N ALA A 264 -9.16 -3.27 -26.42
CA ALA A 264 -9.50 -3.08 -27.82
C ALA A 264 -9.17 -1.63 -28.24
N GLY A 265 -8.21 -1.49 -29.14
CA GLY A 265 -7.61 -0.21 -29.51
C GLY A 265 -6.23 0.04 -28.89
N LEU A 266 -5.80 -0.78 -27.93
CA LEU A 266 -4.39 -0.98 -27.59
C LEU A 266 -3.88 -2.20 -28.35
N VAL A 267 -3.95 -2.12 -29.68
CA VAL A 267 -3.26 -3.08 -30.52
C VAL A 267 -1.78 -2.74 -30.34
N ASP A 268 -1.07 -3.48 -29.48
CA ASP A 268 0.37 -3.64 -29.63
C ASP A 268 0.54 -4.36 -30.98
N ASP A 269 0.65 -3.58 -32.06
CA ASP A 269 0.90 -4.08 -33.43
C ASP A 269 2.27 -4.77 -33.53
N ASP A 270 3.05 -4.74 -32.47
CA ASP A 270 4.38 -5.29 -32.39
C ASP A 270 4.39 -6.48 -31.42
N PRO A 271 4.80 -7.70 -31.86
CA PRO A 271 5.08 -8.83 -30.98
C PRO A 271 6.38 -8.56 -30.21
N GLN A 272 6.42 -7.48 -29.42
CA GLN A 272 7.63 -7.04 -28.77
C GLN A 272 7.77 -7.71 -27.41
N SER A 273 8.91 -8.37 -27.24
CA SER A 273 9.27 -9.07 -26.02
C SER A 273 9.05 -8.20 -24.78
N LEU A 274 8.71 -8.81 -23.65
CA LEU A 274 8.55 -8.15 -22.36
C LEU A 274 9.73 -7.20 -22.02
N VAL A 275 10.94 -7.57 -22.45
CA VAL A 275 12.18 -6.80 -22.32
C VAL A 275 12.13 -5.46 -23.07
N TRP A 276 11.47 -5.41 -24.22
CA TRP A 276 11.28 -4.18 -24.99
C TRP A 276 10.34 -3.20 -24.27
N GLY A 277 9.22 -3.69 -23.74
CA GLY A 277 8.31 -2.87 -22.94
C GLY A 277 8.97 -2.31 -21.68
N LEU A 278 9.79 -3.13 -20.99
CA LEU A 278 10.63 -2.67 -19.89
C LEU A 278 11.59 -1.56 -20.33
N LYS A 279 12.26 -1.73 -21.49
CA LYS A 279 13.19 -0.73 -22.02
C LYS A 279 12.49 0.60 -22.31
N GLN A 280 11.29 0.58 -22.91
CA GLN A 280 10.51 1.80 -23.14
C GLN A 280 10.11 2.49 -21.83
N ALA A 281 9.67 1.73 -20.83
CA ALA A 281 9.32 2.28 -19.53
C ALA A 281 10.50 2.99 -18.86
N PHE A 282 11.72 2.43 -18.93
CA PHE A 282 12.92 3.07 -18.40
C PHE A 282 13.40 4.29 -19.19
N LEU A 283 13.01 4.41 -20.46
CA LEU A 283 13.39 5.57 -21.29
C LEU A 283 12.40 6.74 -21.15
N ASP A 284 11.22 6.54 -20.55
CA ASP A 284 10.23 7.61 -20.38
C ASP A 284 10.66 8.59 -19.27
N PRO A 285 10.91 9.87 -19.57
CA PRO A 285 11.26 10.88 -18.55
C PRO A 285 10.16 11.08 -17.49
N LYS A 286 8.89 10.80 -17.82
CA LYS A 286 7.78 10.91 -16.87
C LYS A 286 7.93 9.92 -15.71
N LEU A 287 8.53 8.74 -15.95
CA LEU A 287 8.81 7.76 -14.90
C LEU A 287 9.66 8.40 -13.80
N TYR A 288 10.77 9.04 -14.17
CA TYR A 288 11.69 9.66 -13.21
C TYR A 288 11.04 10.82 -12.45
N MET A 289 10.17 11.59 -13.10
CA MET A 289 9.39 12.64 -12.43
C MET A 289 8.48 12.03 -11.34
N PHE A 290 7.77 10.94 -11.64
CA PHE A 290 6.95 10.24 -10.65
C PHE A 290 7.79 9.60 -9.53
N VAL A 291 8.97 9.06 -9.84
CA VAL A 291 9.90 8.52 -8.85
C VAL A 291 10.35 9.60 -7.88
N ILE A 292 10.74 10.78 -8.37
CA ILE A 292 11.17 11.91 -7.51
C ILE A 292 10.01 12.38 -6.63
N LEU A 293 8.81 12.53 -7.21
CA LEU A 293 7.62 12.91 -6.46
C LEU A 293 7.29 11.90 -5.35
N GLN A 294 7.33 10.61 -5.67
CA GLN A 294 7.07 9.55 -4.72
C GLN A 294 8.14 9.49 -3.62
N MET A 295 9.41 9.71 -3.97
CA MET A 295 10.51 9.76 -3.00
C MET A 295 10.33 10.91 -2.01
N ALA A 296 9.94 12.10 -2.49
CA ALA A 296 9.63 13.24 -1.64
C ALA A 296 8.46 12.95 -0.68
N LEU A 297 7.38 12.33 -1.19
CA LEU A 297 6.22 11.93 -0.40
C LEU A 297 6.57 10.90 0.70
N ILE A 298 7.32 9.86 0.36
CA ILE A 298 7.73 8.82 1.32
C ILE A 298 8.64 9.42 2.39
N THR A 299 9.57 10.29 1.99
CA THR A 299 10.48 10.96 2.93
C THR A 299 9.69 11.79 3.96
N ALA A 300 8.67 12.53 3.51
CA ALA A 300 7.78 13.28 4.39
C ALA A 300 6.95 12.39 5.34
N GLN A 301 6.73 11.13 4.99
CA GLN A 301 5.98 10.15 5.79
C GLN A 301 6.87 9.24 6.65
N SER A 302 8.20 9.40 6.60
CA SER A 302 9.17 8.53 7.29
C SER A 302 9.01 8.50 8.82
N PHE A 303 8.42 9.54 9.41
CA PHE A 303 8.14 9.61 10.85
C PHE A 303 7.23 8.47 11.33
N ASN A 304 6.38 7.91 10.47
CA ASN A 304 5.46 6.82 10.83
C ASN A 304 6.19 5.62 11.42
N ASN A 305 7.37 5.27 10.89
CA ASN A 305 8.17 4.14 11.38
C ASN A 305 8.71 4.34 12.80
N PHE A 306 8.72 5.58 13.28
CA PHE A 306 9.23 5.96 14.60
C PHE A 306 8.11 6.56 15.47
N PHE A 307 6.87 6.56 14.99
CA PHE A 307 5.78 7.26 15.65
C PHE A 307 5.53 6.74 17.08
N PRO A 308 5.48 5.41 17.34
CA PRO A 308 5.41 4.90 18.71
C PRO A 308 6.59 5.36 19.58
N SER A 309 7.81 5.40 19.02
CA SER A 309 9.00 5.88 19.75
C SER A 309 8.93 7.36 20.07
N ILE A 310 8.37 8.19 19.17
CA ILE A 310 8.15 9.62 19.44
C ILE A 310 7.15 9.77 20.58
N VAL A 311 6.04 9.02 20.57
CA VAL A 311 5.06 9.04 21.67
C VAL A 311 5.68 8.55 22.98
N GLY A 312 6.58 7.56 22.94
CA GLY A 312 7.31 7.07 24.10
C GLY A 312 8.19 8.13 24.78
N THR A 313 8.65 9.14 24.04
CA THR A 313 9.40 10.26 24.64
C THR A 313 8.59 11.11 25.62
N LEU A 314 7.26 10.95 25.65
CA LEU A 314 6.38 11.61 26.61
C LEU A 314 6.48 11.04 28.03
N GLY A 315 7.15 9.89 28.21
CA GLY A 315 7.41 9.30 29.54
C GLY A 315 6.25 8.53 30.15
N TYR A 316 5.26 8.10 29.36
CA TYR A 316 4.21 7.20 29.80
C TYR A 316 4.66 5.73 29.75
N ASP A 317 3.96 4.87 30.49
CA ASP A 317 4.11 3.41 30.41
C ASP A 317 3.94 2.89 28.96
N ASP A 318 4.59 1.79 28.61
CA ASP A 318 4.56 1.20 27.26
C ASP A 318 3.13 0.94 26.75
N THR A 319 2.23 0.48 27.64
CA THR A 319 0.84 0.23 27.29
C THR A 319 0.12 1.53 26.92
N ILE A 320 0.31 2.58 27.72
CA ILE A 320 -0.32 3.89 27.49
C ILE A 320 0.29 4.54 26.25
N THR A 321 1.60 4.45 26.08
CA THR A 321 2.33 4.94 24.90
C THR A 321 1.75 4.34 23.62
N LEU A 322 1.58 3.01 23.56
CA LEU A 322 1.00 2.33 22.40
C LEU A 322 -0.47 2.72 22.20
N LEU A 323 -1.25 2.87 23.27
CA LEU A 323 -2.65 3.31 23.20
C LEU A 323 -2.79 4.72 22.62
N LEU A 324 -1.88 5.62 22.98
CA LEU A 324 -1.85 7.01 22.50
C LEU A 324 -1.48 7.14 21.01
N THR A 325 -0.94 6.08 20.40
CA THR A 325 -0.69 6.08 18.94
C THR A 325 -1.97 5.93 18.11
N ALA A 326 -3.04 5.33 18.66
CA ALA A 326 -4.24 5.01 17.89
C ALA A 326 -5.10 6.23 17.52
N PRO A 327 -5.39 7.21 18.42
CA PRO A 327 -6.24 8.35 18.08
C PRO A 327 -5.72 9.21 16.91
N PRO A 328 -4.41 9.54 16.81
CA PRO A 328 -3.87 10.27 15.66
C PRO A 328 -4.10 9.55 14.32
N TYR A 329 -3.92 8.23 14.27
CA TYR A 329 -4.17 7.45 13.06
C TYR A 329 -5.66 7.34 12.71
N ALA A 330 -6.53 7.21 13.72
CA ALA A 330 -7.98 7.23 13.52
C ALA A 330 -8.47 8.58 12.97
N PHE A 331 -7.95 9.69 13.49
CA PHE A 331 -8.23 11.03 12.98
C PHE A 331 -7.72 11.19 11.54
N ALA A 332 -6.48 10.76 11.27
CA ALA A 332 -5.90 10.79 9.94
C ALA A 332 -6.74 9.98 8.93
N PHE A 333 -7.25 8.81 9.33
CA PHE A 333 -8.14 7.99 8.52
C PHE A 333 -9.41 8.75 8.13
N ILE A 334 -10.11 9.35 9.10
CA ILE A 334 -11.34 10.12 8.85
C ILE A 334 -11.05 11.31 7.91
N CYS A 335 -9.99 12.07 8.17
CA CYS A 335 -9.59 13.18 7.29
C CYS A 335 -9.26 12.70 5.87
N SER A 336 -8.53 11.59 5.73
CA SER A 336 -8.15 11.03 4.43
C SER A 336 -9.38 10.62 3.61
N LEU A 337 -10.40 10.04 4.25
CA LEU A 337 -11.65 9.68 3.59
C LEU A 337 -12.41 10.92 3.12
N ILE A 338 -12.57 11.92 4.00
CA ILE A 338 -13.28 13.17 3.66
C ILE A 338 -12.61 13.84 2.45
N ILE A 339 -11.28 13.98 2.47
CA ILE A 339 -10.53 14.60 1.38
C ILE A 339 -10.65 13.77 0.10
N SER A 340 -10.54 12.44 0.19
CA SER A 340 -10.62 11.54 -0.97
C SER A 340 -12.01 11.55 -1.61
N PHE A 341 -13.08 11.50 -0.82
CA PHE A 341 -14.45 11.58 -1.34
C PHE A 341 -14.78 12.95 -1.91
N HIS A 342 -14.28 14.03 -1.29
CA HIS A 342 -14.44 15.37 -1.84
C HIS A 342 -13.68 15.53 -3.16
N ALA A 343 -12.46 15.02 -3.25
CA ALA A 343 -11.67 15.02 -4.48
C ALA A 343 -12.35 14.24 -5.61
N ALA A 344 -12.96 13.09 -5.29
CA ALA A 344 -13.71 12.29 -6.25
C ALA A 344 -14.95 13.03 -6.79
N ARG A 345 -15.64 13.83 -5.96
CA ARG A 345 -16.82 14.61 -6.37
C ARG A 345 -16.45 15.82 -7.23
N LYS A 346 -15.38 16.54 -6.87
CA LYS A 346 -15.00 17.80 -7.51
C LYS A 346 -14.06 17.64 -8.72
N GLN A 347 -13.42 16.47 -8.88
CA GLN A 347 -12.38 16.21 -9.89
C GLN A 347 -11.15 17.15 -9.82
N GLU A 348 -11.04 17.98 -8.77
CA GLU A 348 -9.95 18.93 -8.52
C GLU A 348 -8.76 18.27 -7.80
N ARG A 349 -8.19 17.23 -8.41
CA ARG A 349 -7.17 16.37 -7.75
C ARG A 349 -5.94 17.13 -7.25
N GLY A 350 -5.53 18.20 -7.94
CA GLY A 350 -4.34 18.99 -7.61
C GLY A 350 -4.43 19.67 -6.23
N TYR A 351 -5.53 20.38 -5.94
CA TYR A 351 -5.70 21.07 -4.65
C TYR A 351 -5.79 20.09 -3.48
N HIS A 352 -6.42 18.93 -3.70
CA HIS A 352 -6.54 17.87 -2.71
C HIS A 352 -5.22 17.17 -2.36
N ILE A 353 -4.19 17.34 -3.18
CA ILE A 353 -2.82 16.88 -2.89
C ILE A 353 -2.01 18.02 -2.27
N ALA A 354 -2.09 19.22 -2.84
CA ALA A 354 -1.27 20.37 -2.42
C ALA A 354 -1.59 20.86 -1.01
N ILE A 355 -2.88 20.95 -0.64
CA ILE A 355 -3.30 21.46 0.68
C ILE A 355 -2.80 20.55 1.82
N PRO A 356 -3.03 19.21 1.79
CA PRO A 356 -2.49 18.34 2.83
C PRO A 356 -0.96 18.34 2.89
N LEU A 357 -0.28 18.46 1.75
CA LEU A 357 1.18 18.59 1.73
C LEU A 357 1.66 19.88 2.42
N ALA A 358 0.96 21.00 2.22
CA ALA A 358 1.26 22.25 2.92
C ALA A 358 1.05 22.12 4.44
N PHE A 359 -0.02 21.45 4.88
CA PHE A 359 -0.22 21.15 6.30
C PHE A 359 0.87 20.24 6.87
N ALA A 360 1.27 19.20 6.13
CA ALA A 360 2.36 18.32 6.54
C ALA A 360 3.70 19.07 6.65
N LEU A 361 3.97 20.01 5.74
CA LEU A 361 5.15 20.87 5.79
C LEU A 361 5.15 21.74 7.05
N LEU A 362 4.03 22.40 7.35
CA LEU A 362 3.87 23.21 8.57
C LEU A 362 4.08 22.37 9.84
N GLY A 363 3.52 21.16 9.88
CA GLY A 363 3.71 20.23 11.01
C GLY A 363 5.18 19.86 11.23
N ASN A 364 5.89 19.51 10.17
CA ASN A 364 7.33 19.20 10.24
C ASN A 364 8.17 20.41 10.66
N LEU A 365 7.82 21.62 10.20
CA LEU A 365 8.47 22.86 10.63
C LEU A 365 8.27 23.14 12.11
N LEU A 366 7.06 22.94 12.64
CA LEU A 366 6.76 23.12 14.06
C LEU A 366 7.60 22.19 14.94
N VAL A 367 7.71 20.91 14.58
CA VAL A 367 8.55 19.94 15.31
C VAL A 367 10.01 20.40 15.36
N ARG A 368 10.54 20.91 14.24
CA ARG A 368 11.91 21.43 14.17
C ARG A 368 12.12 22.65 15.07
N ILE A 369 11.16 23.58 15.09
CA ILE A 369 11.23 24.79 15.92
C ILE A 369 11.22 24.43 17.41
N ILE A 370 10.31 23.54 17.82
CA ILE A 370 10.21 23.11 19.23
C ILE A 370 11.49 22.38 19.67
N SER A 371 12.04 21.51 18.82
CA SER A 371 13.32 20.85 19.08
C SER A 371 14.48 21.85 19.28
N SER A 372 14.52 22.92 18.49
CA SER A 372 15.55 23.95 18.63
C SER A 372 15.44 24.75 19.94
N GLY A 373 14.22 24.99 20.43
CA GLY A 373 13.97 25.64 21.72
C GLY A 373 14.33 24.78 22.93
N PHE A 374 14.10 23.46 22.86
CA PHE A 374 14.50 22.54 23.92
C PHE A 374 16.02 22.38 24.02
N LEU A 375 16.73 22.35 22.87
CA LEU A 375 18.19 22.29 22.85
C LEU A 375 18.83 23.59 23.36
N SER A 376 18.23 24.76 23.09
CA SER A 376 18.73 26.03 23.63
C SER A 376 18.52 26.14 25.15
N GLN A 377 17.38 25.68 25.67
CA GLN A 377 17.13 25.63 27.12
C GLN A 377 17.99 24.58 27.83
N GLY A 378 18.27 23.43 27.20
CA GLY A 378 19.20 22.43 27.71
C GLY A 378 20.63 22.95 27.83
N HIS A 379 21.09 23.73 26.84
CA HIS A 379 22.40 24.37 26.89
C HIS A 379 22.47 25.47 27.96
N GLN A 380 21.40 26.26 28.15
CA GLN A 380 21.31 27.26 29.21
C GLN A 380 21.26 26.67 30.63
N ARG A 381 20.63 25.50 30.81
CA ARG A 381 20.61 24.82 32.12
C ARG A 381 21.96 24.23 32.51
N LEU A 382 22.78 23.83 31.54
CA LEU A 382 24.14 23.33 31.77
C LEU A 382 25.16 24.46 32.03
N THR A 383 24.95 25.65 31.47
CA THR A 383 25.79 26.82 31.74
C THR A 383 25.39 27.60 32.99
N ALA A 384 24.16 27.44 33.49
CA ALA A 384 23.71 28.04 34.76
C ALA A 384 24.02 27.19 36.00
N SER A 385 24.54 25.96 35.82
CA SER A 385 24.97 25.05 36.89
C SER A 385 26.49 24.94 37.05
N VAL A 386 27.25 25.88 36.48
CA VAL A 386 28.68 26.11 36.69
C VAL A 386 28.83 27.53 37.21
#